data_AF-A0A646IIP6-F1
#
_entry.id   AF-A0A646IIP6-F1
#
_cell.length_a   1.000
_cell.length_b   1.000
_cell.length_c   1.000
_cell.angle_alpha   90.00
_cell.angle_beta   90.00
_cell.angle_gamma   90.00
#
_symmetry.space_group_name_H-M   'P 1'
#
loop_
_entity.id
_entity.type
_entity.pdbx_description
1 polymer ?
#
loop_
_entity_poly.entity_id
_entity_poly.type
_entity_poly.pdbx_seq_one_letter_code
_entity_poly.pdbx_strand_id
1 'polypeptide(L)'
;ALRRMVVYESIALLLIASAVGYGAGIALVLYLGHAGMDLSSFFAGYSAIPGLTGIVYPRIFGATVVPPGIALLIAGVLVSLYPAAKAARLDPVQAIRHV
;
A
#
# COMPACT_ATOMS: atom_id res chain seq x y z
N ALA A 1 -19.39 -15.19 -18.22
CA ALA A 1 -18.56 -14.07 -18.72
C ALA A 1 -18.26 -13.03 -17.63
N LEU A 2 -19.27 -12.42 -17.00
CA LEU A 2 -19.12 -11.32 -16.03
C LEU A 2 -18.11 -11.56 -14.89
N ARG A 3 -18.16 -12.73 -14.22
CA ARG A 3 -17.25 -13.03 -13.10
C ARG A 3 -15.77 -12.95 -13.47
N ARG A 4 -15.40 -13.39 -14.68
CA ARG A 4 -14.00 -13.33 -15.14
C ARG A 4 -13.57 -11.89 -15.39
N MET A 5 -14.41 -11.08 -16.02
CA MET A 5 -14.14 -9.66 -16.29
C MET A 5 -13.87 -8.88 -14.99
N VAL A 6 -14.75 -9.01 -14.00
CA VAL A 6 -14.61 -8.31 -12.70
C VAL A 6 -13.34 -8.73 -11.96
N VAL A 7 -12.99 -10.02 -12.01
CA VAL A 7 -11.75 -10.52 -11.39
C VAL A 7 -10.52 -9.94 -12.10
N TYR A 8 -10.48 -9.92 -13.43
CA TYR A 8 -9.36 -9.35 -14.17
C TYR A 8 -9.21 -7.84 -13.93
N GLU A 9 -10.31 -7.10 -13.89
CA GLU A 9 -10.30 -5.67 -13.60
C GLU A 9 -9.80 -5.39 -12.18
N SER A 10 -10.26 -6.18 -11.20
CA SER A 10 -9.80 -6.08 -9.81
C SER A 10 -8.29 -6.38 -9.68
N ILE A 11 -7.78 -7.38 -10.40
CA ILE A 11 -6.34 -7.70 -10.42
C ILE A 11 -5.55 -6.57 -11.08
N ALA A 12 -6.03 -6.03 -12.21
CA ALA A 12 -5.37 -4.92 -12.88
C ALA A 12 -5.28 -3.68 -11.99
N LEU A 13 -6.38 -3.32 -11.33
CA LEU A 13 -6.41 -2.21 -10.36
C LEU A 13 -5.48 -2.47 -9.17
N LEU A 14 -5.46 -3.69 -8.63
CA LEU A 14 -4.56 -4.05 -7.53
C LEU A 14 -3.09 -3.88 -7.94
N LEU A 15 -2.70 -4.33 -9.13
CA LEU A 15 -1.32 -4.19 -9.62
C LEU A 15 -0.93 -2.72 -9.81
N ILE A 16 -1.80 -1.92 -10.41
CA ILE A 16 -1.55 -0.48 -10.62
C ILE A 16 -1.43 0.24 -9.28
N ALA A 17 -2.39 0.02 -8.37
CA ALA A 17 -2.38 0.63 -7.05
C ALA A 17 -1.13 0.22 -6.25
N SER A 18 -0.74 -1.06 -6.32
CA SER A 18 0.46 -1.57 -5.66
C SER A 18 1.72 -0.90 -6.20
N ALA A 19 1.86 -0.81 -7.53
CA ALA A 19 3.02 -0.20 -8.18
C ALA A 19 3.14 1.29 -7.84
N VAL A 20 2.03 2.03 -7.92
CA VAL A 20 2.00 3.47 -7.59
C VAL A 20 2.28 3.71 -6.11
N GLY A 21 1.64 2.95 -5.22
CA GLY A 21 1.84 3.08 -3.77
C GLY A 21 3.27 2.76 -3.32
N TYR A 22 3.83 1.65 -3.80
CA TYR A 22 5.21 1.28 -3.53
C TYR A 22 6.21 2.28 -4.13
N GLY A 23 5.98 2.69 -5.37
CA GLY A 23 6.82 3.69 -6.04
C GLY A 23 6.86 5.00 -5.26
N ALA A 24 5.70 5.50 -4.84
CA ALA A 24 5.59 6.73 -4.04
C ALA A 24 6.28 6.58 -2.67
N GLY A 25 6.06 5.44 -1.98
CA GLY A 25 6.70 5.17 -0.69
C GLY A 25 8.23 5.09 -0.78
N ILE A 26 8.75 4.40 -1.79
CA ILE A 26 10.20 4.31 -2.06
C ILE A 26 10.76 5.71 -2.38
N ALA A 27 10.10 6.46 -3.26
CA ALA A 27 10.52 7.82 -3.60
C ALA A 27 10.57 8.73 -2.38
N LEU A 28 9.58 8.62 -1.48
CA LEU A 28 9.54 9.36 -0.23
C LEU A 28 10.71 8.99 0.69
N VAL A 29 10.99 7.69 0.84
CA VAL A 29 12.13 7.23 1.66
C VAL A 29 13.46 7.71 1.08
N LEU A 30 13.63 7.68 -0.24
CA LEU A 30 14.85 8.21 -0.88
C LEU A 30 15.00 9.71 -0.66
N TYR A 31 13.92 10.47 -0.81
CA TYR A 31 13.92 11.90 -0.57
C TYR A 31 14.29 12.24 0.88
N LEU A 32 13.64 11.60 1.85
CA LEU A 32 13.94 11.78 3.28
C LEU A 32 15.31 11.20 3.66
N GLY A 33 15.81 10.19 2.96
CA GLY A 33 17.15 9.64 3.14
C GLY A 33 18.26 10.62 2.76
N HIS A 34 17.97 11.59 1.89
CA HIS A 34 18.89 12.69 1.56
C HIS A 34 18.64 13.95 2.41
N ALA A 35 17.37 14.34 2.59
CA ALA A 35 17.00 15.53 3.34
C ALA A 35 17.20 15.37 4.85
N GLY A 36 17.10 14.15 5.37
CA GLY A 36 17.04 13.84 6.79
C GLY A 36 15.68 14.20 7.38
N MET A 37 15.20 13.39 8.32
CA MET A 37 14.00 13.66 9.10
C MET A 37 14.43 14.26 10.45
N ASP A 38 14.13 15.54 10.69
CA ASP A 38 14.49 16.20 11.95
C ASP A 38 13.48 15.85 13.05
N LEU A 39 13.93 15.04 14.02
CA LEU A 39 13.19 14.66 15.22
C LEU A 39 13.81 15.27 16.49
N SER A 40 14.66 16.29 16.35
CA SER A 40 15.30 16.96 17.50
C SER A 40 14.29 17.47 18.54
N SER A 41 13.12 17.93 18.08
CA SER A 41 12.01 18.39 18.94
C SER A 41 11.34 17.27 19.75
N PHE A 42 11.30 16.04 19.22
CA PHE A 42 10.76 14.88 19.90
C PHE A 42 11.76 14.24 20.87
N PHE A 43 13.06 14.38 20.59
CA PHE A 43 14.15 13.76 21.35
C PHE A 43 15.00 14.78 22.12
N ALA A 44 14.38 15.82 22.68
CA ALA A 44 15.05 16.86 23.46
C ALA A 44 15.87 16.33 24.67
N GLY A 45 15.59 15.11 25.14
CA GLY A 45 16.39 14.44 26.19
C GLY A 45 17.68 13.77 25.69
N TYR A 46 17.76 13.44 24.39
CA TYR A 46 18.91 12.74 23.80
C TYR A 46 20.01 13.69 23.29
N SER A 47 19.68 14.97 23.06
CA SER A 47 20.67 16.01 22.71
C SER A 47 21.67 16.31 23.84
N ALA A 48 21.45 15.79 25.05
CA ALA A 48 22.40 15.82 26.15
C ALA A 48 23.54 14.78 26.00
N ILE A 49 23.40 13.81 25.08
CA ILE A 49 24.41 12.79 24.82
C ILE A 49 25.29 13.27 23.64
N PRO A 50 26.59 13.53 23.87
CA PRO A 50 27.49 14.01 22.82
C PRO A 50 27.53 13.04 21.64
N GLY A 51 27.33 13.56 20.43
CA GLY A 51 27.37 12.77 19.18
C GLY A 51 26.04 12.21 18.72
N LEU A 52 24.95 12.34 19.49
CA LEU A 52 23.61 11.99 19.01
C LEU A 52 22.95 13.21 18.33
N THR A 53 22.75 13.12 17.01
CA THR A 53 21.96 14.11 16.26
C THR A 53 20.49 13.68 16.22
N GLY A 54 19.55 14.62 16.38
CA GLY A 54 18.12 14.34 16.27
C GLY A 54 17.63 14.04 14.84
N ILE A 55 18.53 13.97 13.86
CA ILE A 55 18.20 13.78 12.45
C ILE A 55 18.29 12.30 12.08
N VAL A 56 17.18 11.73 11.63
CA VAL A 56 17.06 10.33 11.20
C VAL A 56 17.06 10.24 9.68
N TYR A 57 17.95 9.44 9.13
CA TYR A 57 18.03 9.18 7.69
C TYR A 57 17.43 7.81 7.37
N PRO A 58 16.20 7.73 6.86
CA PRO A 58 15.59 6.45 6.53
C PRO A 58 16.34 5.79 5.37
N ARG A 59 16.45 4.46 5.43
CA ARG A 59 17.05 3.63 4.38
C ARG A 59 16.12 2.49 4.02
N ILE A 60 16.19 2.08 2.76
CA ILE A 60 15.40 0.97 2.24
C ILE A 60 16.15 -0.32 2.52
N PHE A 61 15.49 -1.25 3.21
CA PHE A 61 15.94 -2.62 3.37
C PHE A 61 14.87 -3.57 2.84
N GLY A 62 15.28 -4.74 2.32
CA GLY A 62 14.32 -5.76 1.86
C GLY A 62 13.29 -6.13 2.94
N ALA A 63 13.71 -6.18 4.21
CA ALA A 63 12.84 -6.42 5.36
C ALA A 63 11.78 -5.32 5.60
N THR A 64 11.98 -4.10 5.10
CA THR A 64 11.02 -3.00 5.21
C THR A 64 10.04 -2.93 4.03
N VAL A 65 10.35 -3.61 2.93
CA VAL A 65 9.58 -3.55 1.67
C VAL A 65 8.76 -4.82 1.46
N VAL A 66 9.36 -5.98 1.72
CA VAL A 66 8.76 -7.30 1.41
C VAL A 66 7.56 -7.65 2.30
N PRO A 67 7.63 -7.55 3.65
CA PRO A 67 6.50 -7.92 4.49
C PRO A 67 5.23 -7.08 4.25
N PRO A 68 5.30 -5.73 4.13
CA PRO A 68 4.13 -4.94 3.79
C PRO A 68 3.58 -5.28 2.40
N GLY A 69 4.40 -5.81 1.50
CA GLY A 69 4.02 -6.07 0.12
C GLY A 69 3.22 -7.35 0.03
N ILE A 70 3.66 -8.36 0.76
CA ILE A 70 2.91 -9.58 0.99
C ILE A 70 1.58 -9.24 1.70
N ALA A 71 1.61 -8.40 2.74
CA ALA A 71 0.39 -7.99 3.43
C ALA A 71 -0.59 -7.25 2.50
N LEU A 72 -0.09 -6.36 1.64
CA LEU A 72 -0.89 -5.63 0.67
C LEU A 72 -1.53 -6.56 -0.37
N LEU A 73 -0.78 -7.54 -0.88
CA LEU A 73 -1.33 -8.55 -1.79
C LEU A 73 -2.42 -9.39 -1.13
N ILE A 74 -2.18 -9.87 0.10
CA ILE A 74 -3.17 -10.65 0.86
C ILE A 74 -4.43 -9.80 1.11
N ALA A 75 -4.27 -8.57 1.60
CA ALA A 75 -5.38 -7.66 1.87
C ALA A 75 -6.16 -7.34 0.58
N GLY A 76 -5.47 -7.05 -0.52
CA GLY A 76 -6.09 -6.77 -1.81
C GLY A 76 -6.90 -7.94 -2.35
N VAL A 77 -6.36 -9.16 -2.25
CA VAL A 77 -7.09 -10.39 -2.62
C VAL A 77 -8.33 -10.54 -1.75
N LEU A 78 -8.20 -10.46 -0.41
CA LEU A 78 -9.32 -10.59 0.53
C LEU A 78 -10.42 -9.56 0.27
N VAL A 79 -10.05 -8.30 0.02
CA VAL A 79 -11.00 -7.23 -0.31
C VAL A 79 -11.69 -7.49 -1.64
N SER A 80 -10.99 -8.00 -2.65
CA SER A 80 -11.58 -8.29 -3.97
C SER A 80 -12.55 -9.48 -3.98
N LEU A 81 -12.38 -10.43 -3.06
CA LEU A 81 -13.23 -11.62 -2.94
C LEU A 81 -14.68 -11.29 -2.55
N TYR A 82 -14.89 -10.27 -1.71
CA TYR A 82 -16.23 -9.85 -1.28
C TYR A 82 -17.12 -9.31 -2.44
N PRO A 83 -16.70 -8.28 -3.22
CA PRO A 83 -17.47 -7.81 -4.37
C PRO A 83 -17.56 -8.86 -5.48
N ALA A 84 -16.53 -9.69 -5.69
CA ALA A 84 -16.60 -10.78 -6.68
C ALA A 84 -17.67 -11.82 -6.31
N ALA A 85 -17.76 -12.21 -5.04
CA ALA A 85 -18.80 -13.11 -4.54
C ALA A 85 -20.21 -12.48 -4.61
N LYS A 86 -20.32 -11.18 -4.34
CA LYS A 86 -21.57 -10.42 -4.47
C LYS A 86 -22.02 -10.31 -5.93
N ALA A 87 -21.11 -10.00 -6.86
CA ALA A 87 -21.38 -9.91 -8.29
C ALA A 87 -21.78 -11.26 -8.91
N ALA A 88 -21.22 -12.37 -8.42
CA ALA A 88 -21.57 -13.72 -8.85
C ALA A 88 -23.00 -14.16 -8.45
N ARG A 89 -23.59 -13.49 -7.45
CA ARG A 89 -24.95 -13.79 -6.94
C ARG A 89 -26.02 -12.87 -7.53
N LEU A 90 -25.66 -11.88 -8.34
CA LEU A 90 -26.62 -11.04 -9.04
C LEU A 90 -27.33 -11.87 -10.11
N ASP A 91 -28.65 -11.96 -10.01
CA ASP A 91 -29.50 -12.68 -10.93
C ASP A 91 -29.53 -11.92 -12.28
N PRO A 92 -29.01 -12.51 -13.38
CA PRO A 92 -28.86 -11.78 -14.65
C PRO A 92 -30.19 -11.26 -15.22
N VAL A 93 -31.32 -11.85 -14.83
CA VAL A 93 -32.66 -11.43 -15.27
C VAL A 93 -33.13 -10.17 -14.53
N GLN A 94 -32.75 -9.99 -13.26
CA GLN A 94 -33.06 -8.78 -12.48
C GLN A 94 -32.22 -7.58 -12.93
N ALA A 95 -30.99 -7.81 -13.37
CA ALA A 95 -30.07 -6.76 -13.83
C ALA A 95 -30.54 -6.09 -15.14
N ILE A 96 -31.23 -6.83 -16.02
CA ILE A 96 -31.79 -6.29 -17.28
C ILE A 96 -33.13 -5.59 -17.06
N ARG A 97 -33.86 -5.88 -15.98
CA ARG A 97 -35.16 -5.24 -15.67
C ARG A 97 -35.04 -3.95 -14.85
N HIS A 98 -33.85 -3.62 -14.37
CA HIS A 98 -33.58 -2.41 -13.58
C HIS A 98 -33.06 -1.22 -14.43
N VAL A 99 -33.28 -1.25 -15.74
CA VAL A 99 -33.05 -0.12 -16.66
C VAL A 99 -34.38 0.56 -16.97
#